data_AF-K3WJ86-F1
#
_entry.id   AF-K3WJ86-F1
#
_cell.length_a   1.000
_cell.length_b   1.000
_cell.length_c   1.000
_cell.angle_alpha   90.00
_cell.angle_beta   90.00
_cell.angle_gamma   90.00
#
_symmetry.space_group_name_H-M   'P 1'
#
loop_
_entity.id
_entity.type
_entity.pdbx_description
1 polymer ?
#
loop_
_entity_poly.entity_id
_entity_poly.type
_entity_poly.pdbx_seq_one_letter_code
_entity_poly.pdbx_strand_id
1 'polypeptide(L)'
;MSALQGRVFDRYRQFQKLSPEVQTQTAALSEALAAANDVFGKESVALLKSVVGVKTDKLLAAVAKHASVEKDAARELADALVLSGFLAVAHEKQDEFATKLDKFTTDSKTVFVPTDAKLGGRGESVSVWSVRDGAIQAGPLKRPGKSFFGPKDVYAVANEKSKSLFLFDNDYAEQVNEKVDLNDASVQFDDSIENGVKVSNAIASVIVGVTSKEKQNEWLNSIINAGATYREAFNVDTEAVKSIYELKDYDMQGNEVSMEKYKGKVLLVVNVSSLCGLTPTNYPELAELDKKYRDQGLEILAFPCNQFASQEPGTHEEIMEFVKKYNCEFPFFEKHDVNGASARPVFTYLKAKLPGSFGNFVKWNFTKFLVDRNGQPYKRFAPKDLPFSFEDDIKALLEQKPSAL
;
A
#
# COMPACT_ATOMS: atom_id res chain seq x y z
N MET A 1 -8.55 -8.63 -0.94
CA MET A 1 -7.40 -9.51 -1.25
C MET A 1 -6.41 -9.45 -0.09
N SER A 2 -5.63 -10.50 0.16
CA SER A 2 -4.57 -10.47 1.19
C SER A 2 -3.52 -9.40 0.86
N ALA A 3 -3.07 -8.64 1.87
CA ALA A 3 -1.94 -7.72 1.77
C ALA A 3 -0.59 -8.47 1.58
N LEU A 4 -0.53 -9.71 2.07
CA LEU A 4 0.63 -10.60 1.93
C LEU A 4 0.32 -11.64 0.86
N GLN A 5 0.78 -11.40 -0.37
CA GLN A 5 0.59 -12.27 -1.53
C GLN A 5 1.87 -13.06 -1.81
N GLY A 6 1.77 -14.23 -2.45
CA GLY A 6 2.93 -15.00 -2.91
C GLY A 6 3.14 -16.29 -2.12
N ARG A 7 3.78 -17.27 -2.76
CA ARG A 7 3.78 -18.67 -2.33
C ARG A 7 4.42 -18.90 -0.96
N VAL A 8 5.44 -18.12 -0.58
CA VAL A 8 6.00 -18.14 0.78
C VAL A 8 4.92 -17.78 1.83
N PHE A 9 4.19 -16.70 1.59
CA PHE A 9 3.09 -16.29 2.48
C PHE A 9 1.91 -17.25 2.41
N ASP A 10 1.66 -17.89 1.26
CA ASP A 10 0.62 -18.91 1.11
C ASP A 10 0.90 -20.13 1.99
N ARG A 11 2.16 -20.62 2.00
CA ARG A 11 2.60 -21.70 2.89
C ARG A 11 2.48 -21.32 4.35
N TYR A 12 2.94 -20.13 4.70
CA TYR A 12 2.81 -19.65 6.08
C TYR A 12 1.35 -19.53 6.53
N ARG A 13 0.44 -19.11 5.65
CA ARG A 13 -1.00 -19.11 5.93
C ARG A 13 -1.56 -20.52 6.15
N GLN A 14 -0.98 -21.57 5.57
CA GLN A 14 -1.35 -22.94 5.92
C GLN A 14 -0.82 -23.35 7.29
N PHE A 15 0.42 -22.98 7.63
CA PHE A 15 0.94 -23.16 8.98
C PHE A 15 0.04 -22.52 10.04
N GLN A 16 -0.44 -21.30 9.80
CA GLN A 16 -1.34 -20.59 10.71
C GLN A 16 -2.71 -21.24 10.90
N LYS A 17 -3.13 -22.16 10.02
CA LYS A 17 -4.37 -22.93 10.16
C LYS A 17 -4.19 -24.22 10.98
N LEU A 18 -2.95 -24.63 11.26
CA LEU A 18 -2.68 -25.78 12.12
C LEU A 18 -3.13 -25.49 13.55
N SER A 19 -3.29 -26.53 14.37
CA SER A 19 -3.69 -26.34 15.77
C SER A 19 -2.65 -25.50 16.55
N PRO A 20 -3.07 -24.73 17.56
CA PRO A 20 -2.13 -23.97 18.40
C PRO A 20 -1.04 -24.85 19.04
N GLU A 21 -1.36 -26.10 19.33
CA GLU A 21 -0.41 -27.10 19.84
C GLU A 21 0.69 -27.40 18.81
N VAL A 22 0.32 -27.73 17.58
CA VAL A 22 1.29 -28.01 16.49
C VAL A 22 2.14 -26.77 16.20
N GLN A 23 1.55 -25.57 16.20
CA GLN A 23 2.31 -24.34 16.01
C GLN A 23 3.36 -24.13 17.12
N THR A 24 2.97 -24.36 18.38
CA THR A 24 3.87 -24.23 19.55
C THR A 24 5.00 -25.25 19.51
N GLN A 25 4.67 -26.52 19.22
CA GLN A 25 5.66 -27.59 19.08
C GLN A 25 6.62 -27.32 17.92
N THR A 26 6.12 -26.80 16.79
CA THR A 26 6.96 -26.46 15.63
C THR A 26 7.96 -25.34 15.97
N ALA A 27 7.55 -24.33 16.73
CA ALA A 27 8.44 -23.27 17.19
C ALA A 27 9.57 -23.82 18.09
N ALA A 28 9.21 -24.62 19.11
CA ALA A 28 10.17 -25.25 20.01
C ALA A 28 11.14 -26.20 19.27
N LEU A 29 10.62 -26.96 18.29
CA LEU A 29 11.43 -27.80 17.43
C LEU A 29 12.39 -27.00 16.55
N SER A 30 11.96 -25.88 15.99
CA SER A 30 12.81 -25.02 15.17
C SER A 30 14.03 -24.55 15.96
N GLU A 31 13.82 -24.12 17.21
CA GLU A 31 14.91 -23.73 18.13
C GLU A 31 15.83 -24.92 18.46
N ALA A 32 15.25 -26.08 18.81
CA ALA A 32 16.02 -27.26 19.18
C ALA A 32 16.88 -27.79 18.02
N LEU A 33 16.32 -27.83 16.81
CA LEU A 33 17.03 -28.27 15.60
C LEU A 33 18.09 -27.27 15.15
N ALA A 34 17.85 -25.96 15.32
CA ALA A 34 18.84 -24.92 15.04
C ALA A 34 20.05 -24.99 15.99
N ALA A 35 19.84 -25.39 17.24
CA ALA A 35 20.90 -25.58 18.23
C ALA A 35 21.64 -26.93 18.10
N ALA A 36 21.09 -27.88 17.33
CA ALA A 36 21.65 -29.20 17.17
C ALA A 36 22.73 -29.22 16.07
N ASN A 37 23.98 -29.52 16.47
CA ASN A 37 25.13 -29.54 15.56
C ASN A 37 25.17 -30.77 14.63
N ASP A 38 24.32 -31.77 14.85
CA ASP A 38 24.36 -33.06 14.16
C ASP A 38 23.19 -33.28 13.19
N VAL A 39 22.24 -32.35 13.10
CA VAL A 39 21.06 -32.48 12.24
C VAL A 39 21.40 -32.15 10.79
N PHE A 40 21.90 -30.93 10.55
CA PHE A 40 22.19 -30.44 9.19
C PHE A 40 23.63 -30.77 8.78
N GLY A 41 23.78 -31.40 7.61
CA GLY A 41 25.07 -31.80 7.07
C GLY A 41 25.14 -31.62 5.56
N LYS A 42 26.30 -31.93 4.98
CA LYS A 42 26.50 -31.84 3.53
C LYS A 42 25.73 -32.96 2.82
N GLU A 43 24.67 -32.60 2.11
CA GLU A 43 23.81 -33.53 1.37
C GLU A 43 23.98 -33.32 -0.14
N SER A 44 24.07 -34.43 -0.88
CA SER A 44 24.11 -34.42 -2.35
C SER A 44 22.69 -34.26 -2.89
N VAL A 45 22.50 -33.26 -3.76
CA VAL A 45 21.17 -32.91 -4.30
C VAL A 45 21.11 -33.01 -5.83
N ALA A 46 22.25 -32.95 -6.51
CA ALA A 46 22.39 -33.29 -7.92
C ALA A 46 23.84 -33.71 -8.23
N LEU A 47 24.12 -34.14 -9.47
CA LEU A 47 25.48 -34.44 -9.90
C LEU A 47 26.39 -33.22 -9.66
N LEU A 48 27.43 -33.39 -8.84
CA LEU A 48 28.40 -32.35 -8.44
C LEU A 48 27.83 -31.17 -7.63
N LYS A 49 26.59 -31.25 -7.12
CA LYS A 49 26.01 -30.21 -6.25
C LYS A 49 25.65 -30.76 -4.88
N SER A 50 26.12 -30.07 -3.84
CA SER A 50 25.80 -30.35 -2.45
C SER A 50 25.32 -29.10 -1.73
N VAL A 51 24.40 -29.27 -0.79
CA VAL A 51 23.88 -28.22 0.09
C VAL A 51 24.00 -28.64 1.55
N VAL A 52 23.92 -27.69 2.48
CA VAL A 52 23.76 -27.99 3.90
C VAL A 52 22.28 -28.25 4.16
N GLY A 53 21.93 -29.47 4.55
CA GLY A 53 20.55 -29.91 4.70
C GLY A 53 20.43 -31.24 5.45
N VAL A 54 19.26 -31.84 5.37
CA VAL A 54 18.91 -33.09 6.04
C VAL A 54 17.95 -33.91 5.17
N LYS A 55 18.19 -35.22 5.05
CA LYS A 55 17.27 -36.13 4.37
C LYS A 55 16.06 -36.48 5.22
N THR A 56 14.94 -36.80 4.58
CA THR A 56 13.66 -37.15 5.23
C THR A 56 13.81 -38.10 6.43
N ASP A 57 14.47 -39.25 6.28
CA ASP A 57 14.56 -40.23 7.37
C ASP A 57 15.31 -39.69 8.60
N LYS A 58 16.39 -38.93 8.36
CA LYS A 58 17.17 -38.29 9.42
C LYS A 58 16.41 -37.14 10.06
N LEU A 59 15.65 -36.38 9.27
CA LEU A 59 14.77 -35.31 9.77
C LEU A 59 13.68 -35.90 10.66
N LEU A 60 12.98 -36.95 10.23
CA LEU A 60 11.92 -37.58 11.02
C LEU A 60 12.46 -38.19 12.32
N ALA A 61 13.65 -38.79 12.30
CA ALA A 61 14.31 -39.28 13.50
C ALA A 61 14.67 -38.14 14.47
N ALA A 62 15.19 -37.02 13.95
CA ALA A 62 15.50 -35.84 14.75
C ALA A 62 14.22 -35.24 15.37
N VAL A 63 13.16 -35.06 14.58
CA VAL A 63 11.88 -34.54 15.06
C VAL A 63 11.28 -35.46 16.13
N ALA A 64 11.21 -36.77 15.89
CA ALA A 64 10.71 -37.73 16.88
C ALA A 64 11.48 -37.66 18.20
N LYS A 65 12.82 -37.59 18.13
CA LYS A 65 13.71 -37.45 19.30
C LYS A 65 13.46 -36.14 20.06
N HIS A 66 13.45 -35.00 19.35
CA HIS A 66 13.38 -33.68 19.99
C HIS A 66 11.96 -33.34 20.49
N ALA A 67 10.91 -33.82 19.84
CA ALA A 67 9.53 -33.65 20.30
C ALA A 67 9.06 -34.77 21.24
N SER A 68 9.83 -35.85 21.41
CA SER A 68 9.41 -37.04 22.17
C SER A 68 8.09 -37.63 21.67
N VAL A 69 7.96 -37.77 20.35
CA VAL A 69 6.75 -38.27 19.69
C VAL A 69 7.02 -39.49 18.81
N GLU A 70 5.98 -40.26 18.54
CA GLU A 70 6.02 -41.37 17.59
C GLU A 70 6.23 -40.89 16.14
N LYS A 71 6.67 -41.82 15.28
CA LYS A 71 7.07 -41.52 13.89
C LYS A 71 5.97 -40.85 13.05
N ASP A 72 4.71 -41.17 13.28
CA ASP A 72 3.60 -40.59 12.52
C ASP A 72 3.35 -39.13 12.92
N ALA A 73 3.38 -38.82 14.22
CA ALA A 73 3.32 -37.45 14.73
C ALA A 73 4.56 -36.62 14.32
N ALA A 74 5.73 -37.26 14.19
CA ALA A 74 6.93 -36.60 13.68
C ALA A 74 6.81 -36.13 12.23
N ARG A 75 5.98 -36.78 11.39
CA ARG A 75 5.73 -36.33 10.01
C ARG A 75 4.93 -35.04 9.97
N GLU A 76 3.88 -34.95 10.78
CA GLU A 76 3.05 -33.74 10.87
C GLU A 76 3.91 -32.53 11.30
N LEU A 77 4.74 -32.71 12.33
CA LEU A 77 5.65 -31.67 12.80
C LEU A 77 6.73 -31.32 11.76
N ALA A 78 7.26 -32.31 11.04
CA ALA A 78 8.24 -32.06 9.99
C ALA A 78 7.64 -31.30 8.79
N ASP A 79 6.41 -31.62 8.39
CA ASP A 79 5.67 -30.86 7.37
C ASP A 79 5.38 -29.43 7.87
N ALA A 80 5.06 -29.26 9.16
CA ALA A 80 4.88 -27.94 9.78
C ALA A 80 6.17 -27.11 9.82
N LEU A 81 7.36 -27.73 9.94
CA LEU A 81 8.66 -27.04 9.80
C LEU A 81 8.86 -26.47 8.37
N VAL A 82 8.30 -27.12 7.34
CA VAL A 82 8.32 -26.59 5.97
C VAL A 82 7.33 -25.44 5.80
N LEU A 83 6.09 -25.60 6.29
CA LEU A 83 5.05 -24.57 6.18
C LEU A 83 5.39 -23.31 6.99
N SER A 84 6.00 -23.48 8.17
CA SER A 84 6.52 -22.38 8.98
C SER A 84 7.76 -21.73 8.39
N GLY A 85 8.31 -22.27 7.29
CA GLY A 85 9.49 -21.72 6.65
C GLY A 85 10.75 -21.86 7.48
N PHE A 86 10.82 -22.79 8.44
CA PHE A 86 12.09 -23.18 9.04
C PHE A 86 12.93 -24.00 8.05
N LEU A 87 12.25 -24.86 7.28
CA LEU A 87 12.84 -25.69 6.22
C LEU A 87 12.24 -25.35 4.85
N ALA A 88 13.03 -25.55 3.80
CA ALA A 88 12.59 -25.59 2.40
C ALA A 88 13.09 -26.88 1.74
N VAL A 89 12.48 -27.28 0.62
CA VAL A 89 12.93 -28.45 -0.16
C VAL A 89 13.99 -28.00 -1.16
N ALA A 90 15.19 -28.61 -1.12
CA ALA A 90 16.41 -28.14 -1.79
C ALA A 90 16.31 -27.97 -3.33
N HIS A 91 15.37 -28.66 -3.98
CA HIS A 91 15.13 -28.64 -5.43
C HIS A 91 13.64 -28.72 -5.76
N GLU A 92 12.83 -27.99 -5.00
CA GLU A 92 11.41 -27.93 -5.28
C GLU A 92 11.17 -27.26 -6.63
N LYS A 93 10.46 -27.95 -7.53
CA LYS A 93 10.07 -27.34 -8.81
C LYS A 93 9.12 -26.19 -8.55
N GLN A 94 9.14 -25.18 -9.41
CA GLN A 94 8.29 -23.99 -9.25
C GLN A 94 6.80 -24.33 -9.11
N ASP A 95 6.30 -25.28 -9.90
CA ASP A 95 4.90 -25.74 -9.88
C ASP A 95 4.57 -26.53 -8.59
N GLU A 96 5.53 -27.33 -8.10
CA GLU A 96 5.41 -28.04 -6.83
C GLU A 96 5.38 -27.05 -5.66
N PHE A 97 6.24 -26.03 -5.67
CA PHE A 97 6.25 -24.99 -4.65
C PHE A 97 4.91 -24.25 -4.59
N ALA A 98 4.26 -24.07 -5.74
CA ALA A 98 2.96 -23.40 -5.86
C ALA A 98 1.77 -24.23 -5.36
N THR A 99 1.84 -25.56 -5.46
CA THR A 99 0.67 -26.43 -5.27
C THR A 99 0.78 -27.36 -4.06
N LYS A 100 1.99 -27.71 -3.65
CA LYS A 100 2.24 -28.62 -2.52
C LYS A 100 2.23 -27.87 -1.20
N LEU A 101 1.21 -28.18 -0.39
CA LEU A 101 0.94 -27.56 0.91
C LEU A 101 0.87 -28.57 2.07
N ASP A 102 1.11 -29.85 1.80
CA ASP A 102 1.17 -30.93 2.77
C ASP A 102 2.11 -32.06 2.27
N LYS A 103 2.36 -33.06 3.13
CA LYS A 103 3.01 -34.33 2.77
C LYS A 103 4.39 -34.15 2.15
N PHE A 104 5.17 -33.22 2.69
CA PHE A 104 6.53 -32.95 2.25
C PHE A 104 7.46 -34.14 2.54
N THR A 105 7.21 -34.87 3.62
CA THR A 105 8.04 -35.97 4.13
C THR A 105 7.67 -37.38 3.62
N THR A 106 6.98 -37.47 2.47
CA THR A 106 6.55 -38.76 1.89
C THR A 106 7.65 -39.50 1.13
N ASP A 107 8.57 -38.79 0.48
CA ASP A 107 9.72 -39.37 -0.22
C ASP A 107 10.96 -39.35 0.67
N SER A 108 11.52 -40.54 0.96
CA SER A 108 12.72 -40.70 1.80
C SER A 108 13.97 -40.02 1.22
N LYS A 109 13.98 -39.73 -0.09
CA LYS A 109 15.10 -39.06 -0.78
C LYS A 109 15.04 -37.54 -0.74
N THR A 110 13.94 -36.96 -0.27
CA THR A 110 13.81 -35.50 -0.18
C THR A 110 14.87 -34.93 0.75
N VAL A 111 15.54 -33.87 0.30
CA VAL A 111 16.51 -33.10 1.10
C VAL A 111 15.87 -31.78 1.48
N PHE A 112 15.84 -31.52 2.79
CA PHE A 112 15.38 -30.28 3.38
C PHE A 112 16.56 -29.40 3.74
N VAL A 113 16.47 -28.11 3.43
CA VAL A 113 17.49 -27.11 3.75
C VAL A 113 16.92 -26.11 4.75
N PRO A 114 17.69 -25.66 5.76
CA PRO A 114 17.29 -24.51 6.57
C PRO A 114 17.05 -23.30 5.68
N THR A 115 16.00 -22.53 5.93
CA THR A 115 15.79 -21.24 5.24
C THR A 115 16.67 -20.13 5.81
N ASP A 116 17.03 -20.22 7.10
CA ASP A 116 18.05 -19.38 7.73
C ASP A 116 19.39 -19.57 7.02
N ALA A 117 19.97 -18.47 6.57
CA ALA A 117 21.18 -18.50 5.78
C ALA A 117 22.40 -18.97 6.57
N LYS A 118 22.48 -18.70 7.89
CA LYS A 118 23.61 -19.13 8.71
C LYS A 118 23.57 -20.64 8.93
N LEU A 119 22.40 -21.18 9.30
CA LEU A 119 22.18 -22.62 9.42
C LEU A 119 22.44 -23.37 8.10
N GLY A 120 22.06 -22.76 6.98
CA GLY A 120 22.28 -23.32 5.63
C GLY A 120 23.70 -23.13 5.08
N GLY A 121 24.62 -22.50 5.82
CA GLY A 121 25.99 -22.22 5.34
C GLY A 121 26.05 -21.18 4.20
N ARG A 122 25.03 -20.33 4.05
CA ARG A 122 24.88 -19.28 3.03
C ARG A 122 25.23 -17.87 3.54
N GLY A 123 25.82 -17.74 4.72
CA GLY A 123 26.25 -16.46 5.28
C GLY A 123 25.07 -15.55 5.69
N GLU A 124 25.10 -14.29 5.25
CA GLU A 124 24.09 -13.27 5.60
C GLU A 124 23.03 -13.06 4.50
N SER A 125 22.74 -14.10 3.70
CA SER A 125 21.71 -13.99 2.65
C SER A 125 20.32 -13.68 3.24
N VAL A 126 19.64 -12.72 2.64
CA VAL A 126 18.25 -12.36 2.99
C VAL A 126 17.31 -12.96 1.96
N SER A 127 16.42 -13.85 2.40
CA SER A 127 15.39 -14.49 1.58
C SER A 127 14.00 -13.94 1.87
N VAL A 128 13.02 -14.24 1.01
CA VAL A 128 11.60 -13.90 1.27
C VAL A 128 11.12 -14.52 2.59
N TRP A 129 11.54 -15.75 2.90
CA TRP A 129 11.26 -16.39 4.19
C TRP A 129 11.80 -15.60 5.38
N SER A 130 13.04 -15.12 5.30
CA SER A 130 13.69 -14.40 6.40
C SER A 130 13.07 -13.05 6.73
N VAL A 131 12.37 -12.42 5.77
CA VAL A 131 11.71 -11.11 5.94
C VAL A 131 10.20 -11.21 6.15
N ARG A 132 9.67 -12.42 6.32
CA ARG A 132 8.25 -12.65 6.58
C ARG A 132 7.79 -11.99 7.88
N ASP A 133 8.57 -12.14 8.95
CA ASP A 133 8.22 -11.62 10.26
C ASP A 133 8.24 -10.08 10.25
N GLY A 134 7.07 -9.47 10.46
CA GLY A 134 6.87 -8.02 10.38
C GLY A 134 6.54 -7.51 8.97
N ALA A 135 6.39 -8.39 7.97
CA ALA A 135 5.86 -7.99 6.66
C ALA A 135 4.41 -7.51 6.80
N ILE A 136 4.12 -6.33 6.26
CA ILE A 136 2.77 -5.74 6.27
C ILE A 136 2.17 -5.61 4.86
N GLN A 137 3.00 -5.69 3.83
CA GLN A 137 2.58 -5.77 2.42
C GLN A 137 3.63 -6.58 1.64
N ALA A 138 3.16 -7.50 0.80
CA ALA A 138 4.01 -8.27 -0.08
C ALA A 138 3.30 -8.65 -1.38
N GLY A 139 3.98 -8.55 -2.50
CA GLY A 139 3.38 -8.88 -3.79
C GLY A 139 4.23 -8.53 -5.02
N PRO A 140 3.78 -8.96 -6.21
CA PRO A 140 4.44 -8.64 -7.46
C PRO A 140 4.24 -7.16 -7.81
N LEU A 141 5.32 -6.51 -8.22
CA LEU A 141 5.35 -5.14 -8.75
C LEU A 141 6.13 -5.10 -10.07
N LYS A 142 6.11 -3.94 -10.71
CA LYS A 142 6.92 -3.66 -11.91
C LYS A 142 8.01 -2.64 -11.58
N ARG A 143 9.17 -2.72 -12.22
CA ARG A 143 10.17 -1.64 -12.24
C ARG A 143 10.28 -1.03 -13.63
N PRO A 144 10.63 0.27 -13.75
CA PRO A 144 11.00 0.86 -15.02
C PRO A 144 12.07 0.01 -15.71
N GLY A 145 11.82 -0.41 -16.94
CA GLY A 145 12.79 -1.13 -17.75
C GLY A 145 13.59 -0.19 -18.65
N LYS A 146 14.62 -0.75 -19.31
CA LYS A 146 15.24 -0.05 -20.45
C LYS A 146 14.20 0.01 -21.59
N SER A 147 14.14 1.13 -22.32
CA SER A 147 13.07 1.43 -23.31
C SER A 147 12.73 0.31 -24.31
N PHE A 148 13.62 -0.65 -24.55
CA PHE A 148 13.39 -1.77 -25.46
C PHE A 148 12.72 -3.02 -24.83
N PHE A 149 12.82 -3.23 -23.51
CA PHE A 149 12.40 -4.49 -22.86
C PHE A 149 11.12 -4.37 -22.02
N GLY A 150 10.51 -3.17 -21.97
CA GLY A 150 9.35 -2.89 -21.12
C GLY A 150 9.65 -3.03 -19.62
N PRO A 151 8.65 -2.81 -18.76
CA PRO A 151 8.81 -2.94 -17.31
C PRO A 151 9.22 -4.35 -16.87
N LYS A 152 10.10 -4.44 -15.87
CA LYS A 152 10.56 -5.73 -15.31
C LYS A 152 9.74 -6.15 -14.11
N ASP A 153 9.42 -7.43 -14.00
CA ASP A 153 8.82 -7.99 -12.80
C ASP A 153 9.79 -7.98 -11.61
N VAL A 154 9.25 -7.67 -10.44
CA VAL A 154 9.93 -7.76 -9.15
C VAL A 154 8.92 -8.21 -8.11
N TYR A 155 9.38 -8.82 -7.04
CA TYR A 155 8.56 -9.11 -5.87
C TYR A 155 9.02 -8.24 -4.71
N ALA A 156 8.08 -7.53 -4.08
CA ALA A 156 8.40 -6.59 -3.01
C ALA A 156 7.84 -7.05 -1.67
N VAL A 157 8.53 -6.71 -0.58
CA VAL A 157 8.06 -6.88 0.80
C VAL A 157 8.33 -5.60 1.58
N ALA A 158 7.28 -4.91 2.03
CA ALA A 158 7.37 -3.82 3.00
C ALA A 158 7.26 -4.40 4.42
N ASN A 159 8.26 -4.14 5.26
CA ASN A 159 8.39 -4.76 6.57
C ASN A 159 8.54 -3.70 7.67
N GLU A 160 7.59 -3.70 8.60
CA GLU A 160 7.49 -2.74 9.70
C GLU A 160 8.49 -3.03 10.83
N LYS A 161 8.81 -4.30 11.08
CA LYS A 161 9.73 -4.71 12.16
C LYS A 161 11.16 -4.29 11.84
N SER A 162 11.59 -4.50 10.60
CA SER A 162 12.93 -4.16 10.11
C SER A 162 13.02 -2.76 9.49
N LYS A 163 11.90 -2.02 9.43
CA LYS A 163 11.79 -0.70 8.80
C LYS A 163 12.42 -0.68 7.41
N SER A 164 12.06 -1.65 6.57
CA SER A 164 12.74 -1.87 5.29
C SER A 164 11.76 -2.23 4.17
N LEU A 165 12.09 -1.82 2.95
CA LEU A 165 11.48 -2.32 1.72
C LEU A 165 12.48 -3.25 1.02
N PHE A 166 12.10 -4.50 0.79
CA PHE A 166 12.92 -5.50 0.11
C PHE A 166 12.38 -5.77 -1.29
N LEU A 167 13.28 -5.90 -2.26
CA LEU A 167 12.99 -6.31 -3.62
C LEU A 167 13.71 -7.62 -3.96
N PHE A 168 12.96 -8.56 -4.52
CA PHE A 168 13.38 -9.91 -4.88
C PHE A 168 13.03 -10.20 -6.35
N ASP A 169 13.68 -11.19 -6.94
CA ASP A 169 13.35 -11.67 -8.29
C ASP A 169 11.93 -12.28 -8.36
N ASN A 170 11.49 -12.92 -7.27
CA ASN A 170 10.20 -13.61 -7.18
C ASN A 170 9.78 -13.84 -5.72
N ASP A 171 8.60 -14.42 -5.52
CA ASP A 171 7.93 -14.62 -4.23
C ASP A 171 8.49 -15.76 -3.35
N TYR A 172 9.61 -16.36 -3.75
CA TYR A 172 10.30 -17.44 -3.03
C TYR A 172 11.83 -17.33 -3.12
N ALA A 173 12.34 -16.16 -3.51
CA ALA A 173 13.76 -15.95 -3.73
C ALA A 173 14.57 -16.15 -2.43
N GLU A 174 15.74 -16.77 -2.57
CA GLU A 174 16.68 -17.02 -1.47
C GLU A 174 17.62 -15.84 -1.20
N GLN A 175 17.62 -14.85 -2.10
CA GLN A 175 18.48 -13.68 -2.05
C GLN A 175 17.71 -12.42 -2.45
N VAL A 176 17.92 -11.35 -1.68
CA VAL A 176 17.41 -10.00 -1.95
C VAL A 176 18.25 -9.35 -3.04
N ASN A 177 17.59 -8.65 -3.96
CA ASN A 177 18.25 -7.84 -4.99
C ASN A 177 18.57 -6.44 -4.49
N GLU A 178 17.62 -5.82 -3.79
CA GLU A 178 17.74 -4.46 -3.29
C GLU A 178 16.96 -4.31 -1.97
N LYS A 179 17.54 -3.55 -1.05
CA LYS A 179 16.94 -3.21 0.25
C LYS A 179 16.99 -1.70 0.42
N VAL A 180 15.87 -1.09 0.76
CA VAL A 180 15.79 0.32 1.15
C VAL A 180 15.49 0.39 2.64
N ASP A 181 16.36 1.05 3.41
CA ASP A 181 16.05 1.42 4.80
C ASP A 181 15.00 2.52 4.79
N LEU A 182 13.91 2.34 5.52
CA LEU A 182 12.77 3.25 5.52
C LEU A 182 12.82 4.28 6.64
N ASN A 183 13.73 4.17 7.62
CA ASN A 183 13.80 5.13 8.73
C ASN A 183 14.10 6.56 8.25
N ASP A 184 14.89 6.70 7.18
CA ASP A 184 15.28 7.97 6.58
C ASP A 184 14.79 8.11 5.12
N ALA A 185 13.95 7.18 4.66
CA ALA A 185 13.40 7.24 3.31
C ALA A 185 12.19 8.15 3.21
N SER A 186 12.07 8.77 2.05
CA SER A 186 10.83 9.36 1.58
C SER A 186 10.11 8.42 0.62
N VAL A 187 8.77 8.43 0.66
CA VAL A 187 7.93 7.78 -0.33
C VAL A 187 7.00 8.79 -1.00
N GLN A 188 6.85 8.70 -2.32
CA GLN A 188 6.03 9.62 -3.12
C GLN A 188 5.41 8.92 -4.32
N PHE A 189 4.38 9.54 -4.90
CA PHE A 189 3.88 9.14 -6.21
C PHE A 189 4.90 9.47 -7.30
N ASP A 190 4.95 8.63 -8.34
CA ASP A 190 5.88 8.76 -9.46
C ASP A 190 5.14 8.42 -10.78
N ASP A 191 5.42 9.19 -11.82
CA ASP A 191 4.78 9.10 -13.14
C ASP A 191 5.67 8.46 -14.22
N SER A 192 6.91 8.09 -13.88
CA SER A 192 7.83 7.41 -14.81
C SER A 192 7.43 5.97 -15.12
N ILE A 193 6.48 5.42 -14.36
CA ILE A 193 5.82 4.14 -14.60
C ILE A 193 4.34 4.24 -14.22
N GLU A 194 3.50 3.45 -14.89
CA GLU A 194 2.08 3.39 -14.61
C GLU A 194 1.82 3.10 -13.12
N ASN A 195 1.04 3.98 -12.48
CA ASN A 195 0.74 3.94 -11.04
C ASN A 195 2.00 3.83 -10.16
N GLY A 196 3.06 4.58 -10.49
CA GLY A 196 4.36 4.50 -9.83
C GLY A 196 4.40 5.01 -8.38
N VAL A 197 5.20 4.35 -7.56
CA VAL A 197 5.64 4.80 -6.24
C VAL A 197 7.16 4.85 -6.24
N LYS A 198 7.71 5.99 -5.85
CA LYS A 198 9.14 6.17 -5.63
C LYS A 198 9.45 6.14 -4.14
N VAL A 199 10.42 5.32 -3.76
CA VAL A 199 10.99 5.26 -2.42
C VAL A 199 12.47 5.59 -2.51
N SER A 200 12.93 6.58 -1.77
CA SER A 200 14.33 6.99 -1.83
C SER A 200 14.82 7.54 -0.50
N ASN A 201 16.09 7.27 -0.19
CA ASN A 201 16.86 7.93 0.86
C ASN A 201 18.20 8.43 0.28
N ALA A 202 19.18 8.72 1.12
CA ALA A 202 20.48 9.24 0.68
C ALA A 202 21.30 8.24 -0.17
N ILE A 203 21.01 6.93 -0.08
CA ILE A 203 21.83 5.86 -0.67
C ILE A 203 21.09 5.02 -1.72
N ALA A 204 19.76 4.99 -1.70
CA ALA A 204 18.94 4.18 -2.59
C ALA A 204 17.78 4.99 -3.19
N SER A 205 17.39 4.65 -4.42
CA SER A 205 16.23 5.22 -5.11
C SER A 205 15.55 4.15 -5.95
N VAL A 206 14.41 3.69 -5.46
CA VAL A 206 13.58 2.65 -6.09
C VAL A 206 12.32 3.28 -6.65
N ILE A 207 11.97 2.91 -7.88
CA ILE A 207 10.67 3.21 -8.49
C ILE A 207 9.99 1.88 -8.81
N VAL A 208 8.76 1.71 -8.35
CA VAL A 208 7.93 0.54 -8.60
C VAL A 208 6.55 0.96 -9.12
N GLY A 209 6.04 0.26 -10.12
CA GLY A 209 4.69 0.42 -10.67
C GLY A 209 3.78 -0.73 -10.26
N VAL A 210 2.48 -0.45 -10.24
CA VAL A 210 1.45 -1.39 -9.80
C VAL A 210 0.23 -1.37 -10.74
N THR A 211 -0.65 -2.35 -10.61
CA THR A 211 -1.73 -2.60 -11.57
C THR A 211 -2.90 -1.62 -11.51
N SER A 212 -3.01 -0.80 -10.46
CA SER A 212 -4.07 0.21 -10.33
C SER A 212 -3.69 1.33 -9.36
N LYS A 213 -4.38 2.48 -9.47
CA LYS A 213 -4.27 3.59 -8.49
C LYS A 213 -4.63 3.17 -7.06
N GLU A 214 -5.57 2.22 -6.90
CA GLU A 214 -5.88 1.65 -5.59
C GLU A 214 -4.67 0.92 -4.99
N LYS A 215 -4.02 0.04 -5.78
CA LYS A 215 -2.79 -0.62 -5.36
C LYS A 215 -1.67 0.37 -5.10
N GLN A 216 -1.61 1.48 -5.84
CA GLN A 216 -0.60 2.52 -5.64
C GLN A 216 -0.74 3.11 -4.23
N ASN A 217 -1.97 3.46 -3.83
CA ASN A 217 -2.27 3.98 -2.50
C ASN A 217 -2.02 2.94 -1.41
N GLU A 218 -2.41 1.66 -1.63
CA GLU A 218 -2.11 0.57 -0.67
C GLU A 218 -0.62 0.42 -0.41
N TRP A 219 0.20 0.39 -1.46
CA TRP A 219 1.65 0.28 -1.36
C TRP A 219 2.27 1.51 -0.73
N LEU A 220 1.86 2.72 -1.15
CA LEU A 220 2.30 3.98 -0.53
C LEU A 220 2.05 3.96 0.99
N ASN A 221 0.83 3.65 1.41
CA ASN A 221 0.46 3.57 2.83
C ASN A 221 1.26 2.51 3.58
N SER A 222 1.48 1.35 2.98
CA SER A 222 2.26 0.27 3.59
C SER A 222 3.72 0.68 3.79
N ILE A 223 4.30 1.42 2.85
CA ILE A 223 5.68 1.93 2.96
C ILE A 223 5.77 3.03 4.04
N ILE A 224 4.74 3.88 4.16
CA ILE A 224 4.64 4.86 5.25
C ILE A 224 4.54 4.16 6.61
N ASN A 225 3.64 3.18 6.75
CA ASN A 225 3.48 2.41 7.98
C ASN A 225 4.76 1.62 8.33
N ALA A 226 5.51 1.18 7.32
CA ALA A 226 6.80 0.53 7.51
C ALA A 226 7.93 1.51 7.89
N GLY A 227 7.70 2.83 7.89
CA GLY A 227 8.63 3.82 8.47
C GLY A 227 8.95 5.01 7.57
N ALA A 228 8.64 4.94 6.27
CA ALA A 228 9.00 6.03 5.36
C ALA A 228 8.16 7.29 5.63
N THR A 229 8.77 8.45 5.37
CA THR A 229 8.04 9.72 5.40
C THR A 229 7.42 10.00 4.04
N TYR A 230 6.13 10.33 3.99
CA TYR A 230 5.53 10.76 2.72
C TYR A 230 6.10 12.10 2.27
N ARG A 231 6.58 12.16 1.02
CA ARG A 231 6.99 13.40 0.36
C ARG A 231 5.98 13.72 -0.73
N GLU A 232 5.28 14.84 -0.58
CA GLU A 232 4.38 15.32 -1.63
C GLU A 232 5.22 15.79 -2.83
N ALA A 233 4.81 15.41 -4.04
CA ALA A 233 5.32 16.00 -5.27
C ALA A 233 4.52 17.27 -5.54
N PHE A 234 5.06 18.43 -5.13
CA PHE A 234 4.41 19.71 -5.39
C PHE A 234 4.62 20.13 -6.84
N ASN A 235 3.52 20.33 -7.57
CA ASN A 235 3.54 20.90 -8.92
C ASN A 235 3.42 22.43 -8.94
N VAL A 236 3.25 23.04 -7.77
CA VAL A 236 3.26 24.49 -7.56
C VAL A 236 4.06 24.83 -6.30
N ASP A 237 4.68 26.01 -6.26
CA ASP A 237 5.33 26.52 -5.06
C ASP A 237 4.27 26.97 -4.05
N THR A 238 3.90 26.08 -3.11
CA THR A 238 2.84 26.31 -2.14
C THR A 238 3.17 27.39 -1.10
N GLU A 239 4.43 27.80 -0.98
CA GLU A 239 4.83 28.90 -0.10
C GLU A 239 4.70 30.26 -0.80
N ALA A 240 4.83 30.29 -2.13
CA ALA A 240 4.56 31.49 -2.92
C ALA A 240 3.07 31.82 -3.05
N VAL A 241 2.20 30.80 -3.04
CA VAL A 241 0.74 30.97 -3.13
C VAL A 241 0.18 31.48 -1.80
N LYS A 242 -0.36 32.71 -1.79
CA LYS A 242 -0.86 33.35 -0.56
C LYS A 242 -2.33 33.09 -0.29
N SER A 243 -3.10 32.73 -1.31
CA SER A 243 -4.54 32.50 -1.23
C SER A 243 -4.96 31.57 -2.36
N ILE A 244 -6.04 30.80 -2.16
CA ILE A 244 -6.63 29.99 -3.23
C ILE A 244 -6.99 30.83 -4.47
N TYR A 245 -7.26 32.14 -4.29
CA TYR A 245 -7.65 33.04 -5.38
C TYR A 245 -6.56 33.29 -6.42
N GLU A 246 -5.29 33.02 -6.11
CA GLU A 246 -4.18 33.11 -7.06
C GLU A 246 -4.10 31.88 -8.00
N LEU A 247 -4.92 30.86 -7.72
CA LEU A 247 -4.96 29.62 -8.47
C LEU A 247 -6.04 29.65 -9.56
N LYS A 248 -5.92 28.71 -10.47
CA LYS A 248 -6.88 28.46 -11.54
C LYS A 248 -7.10 26.97 -11.69
N ASP A 249 -8.21 26.64 -12.31
CA ASP A 249 -8.56 25.26 -12.62
C ASP A 249 -9.39 25.19 -13.93
N TYR A 250 -9.90 24.02 -14.29
CA TYR A 250 -10.67 23.83 -15.53
C TYR A 250 -12.08 23.29 -15.24
N ASP A 251 -13.09 23.89 -15.85
CA ASP A 251 -14.47 23.42 -15.73
C ASP A 251 -14.73 22.14 -16.55
N MET A 252 -15.92 21.56 -16.42
CA MET A 252 -16.32 20.36 -17.17
C MET A 252 -16.30 20.52 -18.71
N GLN A 253 -16.26 21.75 -19.22
CA GLN A 253 -16.16 22.07 -20.66
C GLN A 253 -14.70 22.32 -21.08
N GLY A 254 -13.74 22.25 -20.16
CA GLY A 254 -12.32 22.49 -20.41
C GLY A 254 -11.94 23.97 -20.44
N ASN A 255 -12.81 24.88 -19.98
CA ASN A 255 -12.46 26.30 -19.90
C ASN A 255 -11.68 26.57 -18.60
N GLU A 256 -10.66 27.42 -18.70
CA GLU A 256 -9.92 27.87 -17.52
C GLU A 256 -10.81 28.78 -16.65
N VAL A 257 -10.90 28.46 -15.36
CA VAL A 257 -11.65 29.21 -14.34
C VAL A 257 -10.67 29.71 -13.29
N SER A 258 -10.56 31.04 -13.16
CA SER A 258 -9.82 31.66 -12.06
C SER A 258 -10.57 31.47 -10.73
N MET A 259 -9.85 31.07 -9.68
CA MET A 259 -10.44 30.96 -8.33
C MET A 259 -10.79 32.33 -7.74
N GLU A 260 -10.23 33.42 -8.26
CA GLU A 260 -10.62 34.80 -7.90
C GLU A 260 -12.13 35.06 -8.12
N LYS A 261 -12.77 34.32 -9.03
CA LYS A 261 -14.24 34.32 -9.22
C LYS A 261 -15.01 34.13 -7.91
N TYR A 262 -14.42 33.44 -6.94
CA TYR A 262 -15.05 33.09 -5.67
C TYR A 262 -14.63 33.98 -4.50
N LYS A 263 -14.00 35.13 -4.79
CA LYS A 263 -13.53 36.07 -3.76
C LYS A 263 -14.67 36.54 -2.84
N GLY A 264 -14.44 36.51 -1.53
CA GLY A 264 -15.42 36.91 -0.51
C GLY A 264 -16.42 35.82 -0.13
N LYS A 265 -16.40 34.65 -0.79
CA LYS A 265 -17.22 33.49 -0.46
C LYS A 265 -16.49 32.53 0.47
N VAL A 266 -17.25 31.81 1.28
CA VAL A 266 -16.77 30.61 1.98
C VAL A 266 -16.77 29.47 0.99
N LEU A 267 -15.64 28.78 0.81
CA LEU A 267 -15.54 27.68 -0.15
C LEU A 267 -15.49 26.33 0.55
N LEU A 268 -16.34 25.40 0.10
CA LEU A 268 -16.24 23.99 0.44
C LEU A 268 -15.71 23.22 -0.78
N VAL A 269 -14.42 22.93 -0.79
CA VAL A 269 -13.73 22.21 -1.85
C VAL A 269 -13.78 20.71 -1.57
N VAL A 270 -14.34 19.92 -2.50
CA VAL A 270 -14.59 18.48 -2.27
C VAL A 270 -14.11 17.66 -3.47
N ASN A 271 -13.29 16.63 -3.23
CA ASN A 271 -13.06 15.61 -4.25
C ASN A 271 -14.25 14.62 -4.26
N VAL A 272 -14.94 14.47 -5.39
CA VAL A 272 -16.19 13.72 -5.45
C VAL A 272 -16.07 12.46 -6.29
N SER A 273 -17.03 11.54 -6.09
CA SER A 273 -17.17 10.37 -6.93
C SER A 273 -18.63 9.86 -7.01
N SER A 274 -18.95 9.13 -8.07
CA SER A 274 -20.24 8.62 -8.50
C SER A 274 -20.45 7.16 -8.08
N LEU A 275 -19.40 6.33 -8.02
CA LEU A 275 -19.49 4.90 -7.67
C LEU A 275 -18.95 4.58 -6.27
N CYS A 276 -18.82 5.59 -5.41
CA CYS A 276 -18.33 5.40 -4.06
C CYS A 276 -19.48 5.04 -3.10
N GLY A 277 -19.21 4.18 -2.11
CA GLY A 277 -20.19 3.86 -1.05
C GLY A 277 -20.60 5.07 -0.19
N LEU A 278 -19.85 6.17 -0.25
CA LEU A 278 -20.14 7.44 0.44
C LEU A 278 -21.00 8.40 -0.41
N THR A 279 -21.15 8.14 -1.70
CA THR A 279 -21.91 8.95 -2.65
C THR A 279 -23.37 9.13 -2.27
N PRO A 280 -24.12 8.08 -1.83
CA PRO A 280 -25.54 8.22 -1.50
C PRO A 280 -25.84 9.12 -0.31
N THR A 281 -24.84 9.43 0.53
CA THR A 281 -25.00 10.35 1.67
C THR A 281 -24.39 11.72 1.37
N ASN A 282 -23.20 11.75 0.76
CA ASN A 282 -22.48 13.01 0.57
C ASN A 282 -23.16 13.94 -0.43
N TYR A 283 -23.60 13.46 -1.60
CA TYR A 283 -24.24 14.37 -2.58
C TYR A 283 -25.55 14.98 -2.04
N PRO A 284 -26.48 14.22 -1.43
CA PRO A 284 -27.67 14.82 -0.85
C PRO A 284 -27.37 15.89 0.19
N GLU A 285 -26.45 15.63 1.13
CA GLU A 285 -26.13 16.63 2.17
C GLU A 285 -25.41 17.86 1.60
N LEU A 286 -24.52 17.68 0.61
CA LEU A 286 -23.89 18.81 -0.09
C LEU A 286 -24.94 19.67 -0.82
N ALA A 287 -25.89 19.05 -1.53
CA ALA A 287 -26.97 19.76 -2.20
C ALA A 287 -27.88 20.51 -1.21
N GLU A 288 -28.12 19.94 -0.03
CA GLU A 288 -28.92 20.59 1.01
C GLU A 288 -28.18 21.77 1.66
N LEU A 289 -26.89 21.63 1.96
CA LEU A 289 -26.05 22.75 2.44
C LEU A 289 -25.99 23.88 1.43
N ASP A 290 -25.79 23.55 0.15
CA ASP A 290 -25.77 24.50 -0.95
C ASP A 290 -27.10 25.27 -1.03
N LYS A 291 -28.24 24.56 -1.05
CA LYS A 291 -29.56 25.20 -1.01
C LYS A 291 -29.76 26.13 0.20
N LYS A 292 -29.20 25.78 1.37
CA LYS A 292 -29.38 26.54 2.60
C LYS A 292 -28.51 27.81 2.66
N TYR A 293 -27.29 27.74 2.11
CA TYR A 293 -26.25 28.73 2.39
C TYR A 293 -25.66 29.42 1.15
N ARG A 294 -26.00 29.00 -0.09
CA ARG A 294 -25.46 29.62 -1.31
C ARG A 294 -25.70 31.13 -1.35
N ASP A 295 -26.93 31.55 -1.05
CA ASP A 295 -27.32 32.97 -1.03
C ASP A 295 -26.68 33.76 0.12
N GLN A 296 -26.13 33.07 1.14
CA GLN A 296 -25.40 33.67 2.26
C GLN A 296 -23.89 33.77 1.99
N GLY A 297 -23.43 33.22 0.86
CA GLY A 297 -22.05 33.27 0.41
C GLY A 297 -21.25 31.98 0.59
N LEU A 298 -21.90 30.83 0.79
CA LEU A 298 -21.24 29.53 0.62
C LEU A 298 -21.14 29.19 -0.87
N GLU A 299 -20.03 28.61 -1.29
CA GLU A 299 -19.89 28.00 -2.59
C GLU A 299 -19.22 26.63 -2.45
N ILE A 300 -19.87 25.59 -2.96
CA ILE A 300 -19.30 24.24 -3.01
C ILE A 300 -18.58 24.07 -4.35
N LEU A 301 -17.34 23.58 -4.33
CA LEU A 301 -16.55 23.33 -5.53
C LEU A 301 -16.27 21.82 -5.62
N ALA A 302 -16.88 21.15 -6.59
CA ALA A 302 -16.81 19.70 -6.74
C ALA A 302 -15.76 19.28 -7.79
N PHE A 303 -14.83 18.43 -7.39
CA PHE A 303 -13.71 17.95 -8.21
C PHE A 303 -13.79 16.42 -8.37
N PRO A 304 -14.38 15.91 -9.46
CA PRO A 304 -14.39 14.48 -9.73
C PRO A 304 -12.98 13.92 -9.83
N CYS A 305 -12.74 12.77 -9.19
CA CYS A 305 -11.41 12.16 -9.16
C CYS A 305 -11.48 10.64 -9.24
N ASN A 306 -10.71 10.05 -10.15
CA ASN A 306 -10.71 8.60 -10.37
C ASN A 306 -9.58 7.85 -9.63
N GLN A 307 -8.80 8.53 -8.77
CA GLN A 307 -7.64 7.93 -8.10
C GLN A 307 -8.01 6.92 -7.00
N PHE A 308 -9.28 6.87 -6.59
CA PHE A 308 -9.75 6.10 -5.43
C PHE A 308 -10.65 4.95 -5.88
N ALA A 309 -10.07 3.74 -5.94
CA ALA A 309 -10.73 2.51 -6.43
C ALA A 309 -11.44 2.63 -7.79
N SER A 310 -10.94 3.53 -8.65
CA SER A 310 -11.50 3.80 -9.98
C SER A 310 -13.02 4.07 -9.95
N GLN A 311 -13.48 4.76 -8.91
CA GLN A 311 -14.92 5.00 -8.66
C GLN A 311 -15.50 6.17 -9.48
N GLU A 312 -14.68 6.84 -10.29
CA GLU A 312 -15.09 7.89 -11.25
C GLU A 312 -14.71 7.56 -12.70
N PRO A 313 -15.15 6.41 -13.24
CA PRO A 313 -14.70 5.98 -14.55
C PRO A 313 -15.28 6.83 -15.69
N GLY A 314 -16.46 7.41 -15.51
CA GLY A 314 -17.24 8.02 -16.60
C GLY A 314 -16.64 9.31 -17.19
N THR A 315 -17.12 9.69 -18.37
CA THR A 315 -16.78 10.96 -19.03
C THR A 315 -17.39 12.16 -18.31
N HIS A 316 -17.03 13.39 -18.69
CA HIS A 316 -17.63 14.59 -18.11
C HIS A 316 -19.15 14.61 -18.27
N GLU A 317 -19.66 14.18 -19.43
CA GLU A 317 -21.09 14.09 -19.73
C GLU A 317 -21.78 13.06 -18.83
N GLU A 318 -21.18 11.88 -18.66
CA GLU A 318 -21.73 10.81 -17.80
C GLU A 318 -21.75 11.23 -16.33
N ILE A 319 -20.71 11.92 -15.86
CA ILE A 319 -20.64 12.45 -14.49
C ILE A 319 -21.74 13.51 -14.29
N MET A 320 -21.88 14.45 -15.22
CA MET A 320 -22.90 15.49 -15.15
C MET A 320 -24.32 14.90 -15.21
N GLU A 321 -24.55 13.88 -16.04
CA GLU A 321 -25.82 13.15 -16.07
C GLU A 321 -26.09 12.42 -14.75
N PHE A 322 -25.08 11.76 -14.19
CA PHE A 322 -25.20 11.04 -12.93
C PHE A 322 -25.61 11.96 -11.77
N VAL A 323 -25.03 13.16 -11.68
CA VAL A 323 -25.29 14.07 -10.53
C VAL A 323 -26.64 14.78 -10.60
N LYS A 324 -27.33 14.79 -11.76
CA LYS A 324 -28.68 15.35 -11.89
C LYS A 324 -29.67 14.74 -10.90
N LYS A 325 -29.56 13.45 -10.59
CA LYS A 325 -30.46 12.78 -9.64
C LYS A 325 -30.34 13.30 -8.20
N TYR A 326 -29.25 14.01 -7.89
CA TYR A 326 -29.03 14.64 -6.59
C TYR A 326 -29.35 16.14 -6.58
N ASN A 327 -29.80 16.71 -7.71
CA ASN A 327 -30.11 18.13 -7.86
C ASN A 327 -28.95 19.04 -7.39
N CYS A 328 -27.71 18.64 -7.68
CA CYS A 328 -26.53 19.47 -7.39
C CYS A 328 -26.49 20.64 -8.40
N GLU A 329 -26.46 21.86 -7.87
CA GLU A 329 -26.45 23.11 -8.65
C GLU A 329 -25.12 23.88 -8.52
N PHE A 330 -24.23 23.40 -7.66
CA PHE A 330 -22.90 23.96 -7.47
C PHE A 330 -21.92 23.57 -8.61
N PRO A 331 -20.83 24.34 -8.83
CA PRO A 331 -19.86 24.08 -9.89
C PRO A 331 -19.16 22.72 -9.79
N PHE A 332 -19.06 22.04 -10.93
CA PHE A 332 -18.20 20.89 -11.13
C PHE A 332 -17.03 21.24 -12.05
N PHE A 333 -15.84 20.84 -11.63
CA PHE A 333 -14.61 20.93 -12.42
C PHE A 333 -14.41 19.65 -13.22
N GLU A 334 -13.54 19.68 -14.23
CA GLU A 334 -13.22 18.47 -14.99
C GLU A 334 -12.63 17.37 -14.09
N LYS A 335 -12.66 16.12 -14.57
CA LYS A 335 -12.11 14.99 -13.82
C LYS A 335 -10.58 15.02 -13.86
N HIS A 336 -9.92 15.01 -12.70
CA HIS A 336 -8.44 14.95 -12.65
C HIS A 336 -7.91 14.42 -11.33
N ASP A 337 -6.59 14.23 -11.28
CA ASP A 337 -5.86 13.78 -10.11
C ASP A 337 -5.81 14.86 -9.02
N VAL A 338 -5.92 14.45 -7.76
CA VAL A 338 -5.77 15.31 -6.56
C VAL A 338 -4.53 14.96 -5.73
N ASN A 339 -3.84 13.87 -6.09
CA ASN A 339 -2.60 13.37 -5.50
C ASN A 339 -1.51 13.19 -6.56
N GLY A 340 -0.26 13.30 -6.14
CA GLY A 340 0.92 13.08 -6.98
C GLY A 340 1.29 14.29 -7.82
N ALA A 341 2.29 14.13 -8.70
CA ALA A 341 2.85 15.23 -9.49
C ALA A 341 1.84 15.85 -10.47
N SER A 342 0.82 15.10 -10.85
CA SER A 342 -0.32 15.55 -11.66
C SER A 342 -1.48 16.09 -10.83
N ALA A 343 -1.35 16.26 -9.52
CA ALA A 343 -2.44 16.80 -8.70
C ALA A 343 -2.84 18.20 -9.18
N ARG A 344 -4.13 18.54 -9.18
CA ARG A 344 -4.55 19.92 -9.45
C ARG A 344 -3.91 20.91 -8.46
N PRO A 345 -3.45 22.10 -8.89
CA PRO A 345 -2.85 23.12 -8.01
C PRO A 345 -3.67 23.45 -6.77
N VAL A 346 -5.00 23.51 -6.91
CA VAL A 346 -5.93 23.75 -5.79
C VAL A 346 -5.76 22.71 -4.68
N PHE A 347 -5.72 21.41 -5.03
CA PHE A 347 -5.50 20.34 -4.05
C PHE A 347 -4.08 20.32 -3.52
N THR A 348 -3.08 20.60 -4.35
CA THR A 348 -1.69 20.73 -3.92
C THR A 348 -1.55 21.79 -2.83
N TYR A 349 -2.09 22.99 -3.05
CA TYR A 349 -2.10 24.08 -2.08
C TYR A 349 -2.86 23.72 -0.79
N LEU A 350 -4.09 23.21 -0.91
CA LEU A 350 -4.94 22.89 0.24
C LEU A 350 -4.34 21.79 1.12
N LYS A 351 -3.78 20.73 0.52
CA LYS A 351 -3.08 19.66 1.26
C LYS A 351 -1.84 20.15 1.98
N ALA A 352 -1.12 21.12 1.40
CA ALA A 352 0.07 21.69 2.02
C ALA A 352 -0.27 22.54 3.24
N LYS A 353 -1.29 23.39 3.14
CA LYS A 353 -1.71 24.28 4.24
C LYS A 353 -2.56 23.57 5.30
N LEU A 354 -3.26 22.50 4.94
CA LEU A 354 -4.07 21.68 5.84
C LEU A 354 -3.60 20.20 5.79
N PRO A 355 -2.46 19.90 6.43
CA PRO A 355 -1.87 18.57 6.40
C PRO A 355 -2.80 17.51 6.99
N GLY A 356 -2.72 16.30 6.45
CA GLY A 356 -3.46 15.15 6.94
C GLY A 356 -2.64 14.35 7.97
N SER A 357 -3.31 13.50 8.76
CA SER A 357 -2.61 12.52 9.58
C SER A 357 -1.96 11.46 8.69
N PHE A 358 -0.71 11.06 8.96
CA PHE A 358 0.04 10.07 8.16
C PHE A 358 0.34 10.51 6.71
N GLY A 359 0.45 11.81 6.47
CA GLY A 359 0.78 12.41 5.17
C GLY A 359 -0.29 13.36 4.65
N ASN A 360 0.10 14.21 3.70
CA ASN A 360 -0.76 15.29 3.22
C ASN A 360 -1.73 14.85 2.11
N PHE A 361 -1.46 13.75 1.41
CA PHE A 361 -2.29 13.23 0.33
C PHE A 361 -3.76 13.02 0.74
N VAL A 362 -4.67 13.17 -0.23
CA VAL A 362 -6.10 12.84 -0.07
C VAL A 362 -6.22 11.34 0.07
N LYS A 363 -6.92 10.86 1.10
CA LYS A 363 -6.99 9.43 1.41
C LYS A 363 -8.07 8.68 0.65
N TRP A 364 -9.16 9.36 0.32
CA TRP A 364 -10.32 8.76 -0.33
C TRP A 364 -11.22 9.82 -0.98
N ASN A 365 -12.23 9.35 -1.72
CA ASN A 365 -13.38 10.14 -2.17
C ASN A 365 -14.03 10.87 -1.00
N PHE A 366 -14.51 12.09 -1.26
CA PHE A 366 -15.18 12.98 -0.32
C PHE A 366 -14.32 13.49 0.84
N THR A 367 -13.02 13.70 0.63
CA THR A 367 -12.27 14.60 1.52
C THR A 367 -12.71 16.04 1.24
N LYS A 368 -12.93 16.84 2.29
CA LYS A 368 -13.36 18.23 2.14
C LYS A 368 -12.34 19.18 2.72
N PHE A 369 -12.23 20.35 2.11
CA PHE A 369 -11.46 21.47 2.62
C PHE A 369 -12.37 22.69 2.67
N LEU A 370 -12.46 23.30 3.84
CA LEU A 370 -13.18 24.54 4.06
C LEU A 370 -12.20 25.70 4.00
N VAL A 371 -12.56 26.74 3.25
CA VAL A 371 -11.75 27.94 3.00
C VAL A 371 -12.59 29.16 3.39
N ASP A 372 -11.96 30.11 4.07
CA ASP A 372 -12.62 31.33 4.52
C ASP A 372 -12.90 32.33 3.38
N ARG A 373 -13.56 33.45 3.73
CA ARG A 373 -13.91 34.53 2.79
C ARG A 373 -12.71 35.29 2.22
N ASN A 374 -11.51 35.09 2.76
CA ASN A 374 -10.25 35.68 2.29
C ASN A 374 -9.45 34.70 1.43
N GLY A 375 -10.00 33.51 1.15
CA GLY A 375 -9.35 32.46 0.38
C GLY A 375 -8.27 31.71 1.16
N GLN A 376 -8.28 31.80 2.49
CA GLN A 376 -7.36 31.10 3.38
C GLN A 376 -7.93 29.73 3.78
N PRO A 377 -7.13 28.65 3.69
CA PRO A 377 -7.54 27.34 4.16
C PRO A 377 -7.87 27.36 5.66
N TYR A 378 -9.08 26.95 6.03
CA TYR A 378 -9.57 26.96 7.41
C TYR A 378 -9.48 25.58 8.06
N LYS A 379 -10.05 24.54 7.43
CA LYS A 379 -10.11 23.19 8.02
C LYS A 379 -10.26 22.09 6.98
N ARG A 380 -9.71 20.91 7.27
CA ARG A 380 -9.83 19.69 6.45
C ARG A 380 -10.70 18.67 7.17
N PHE A 381 -11.59 18.02 6.43
CA PHE A 381 -12.51 16.98 6.90
C PHE A 381 -12.25 15.65 6.19
N ALA A 382 -12.29 14.57 6.96
CA ALA A 382 -12.07 13.21 6.47
C ALA A 382 -13.23 12.75 5.58
N PRO A 383 -13.00 11.72 4.74
CA PRO A 383 -14.05 11.11 3.90
C PRO A 383 -15.37 10.82 4.61
N LYS A 384 -15.29 10.33 5.85
CA LYS A 384 -16.44 9.91 6.66
C LYS A 384 -17.08 11.05 7.47
N ASP A 385 -16.45 12.23 7.53
CA ASP A 385 -17.07 13.41 8.12
C ASP A 385 -18.17 13.87 7.16
N LEU A 386 -19.42 13.73 7.61
CA LEU A 386 -20.60 14.06 6.81
C LEU A 386 -20.74 15.58 6.68
N PRO A 387 -21.20 16.11 5.53
CA PRO A 387 -21.31 17.54 5.34
C PRO A 387 -22.03 18.29 6.48
N PHE A 388 -23.11 17.74 7.03
CA PHE A 388 -23.80 18.38 8.15
C PHE A 388 -23.06 18.31 9.49
N SER A 389 -22.10 17.40 9.67
CA SER A 389 -21.36 17.29 10.94
C SER A 389 -20.44 18.49 11.22
N PHE A 390 -20.18 19.32 10.21
CA PHE A 390 -19.37 20.53 10.30
C PHE A 390 -20.12 21.79 9.85
N GLU A 391 -21.46 21.76 9.85
CA GLU A 391 -22.29 22.91 9.48
C GLU A 391 -21.98 24.16 10.33
N ASP A 392 -21.65 23.98 11.61
CA ASP A 392 -21.34 25.10 12.50
C ASP A 392 -20.01 25.80 12.13
N ASP A 393 -19.03 25.07 11.58
CA ASP A 393 -17.83 25.68 11.01
C ASP A 393 -18.19 26.56 9.79
N ILE A 394 -19.13 26.12 8.95
CA ILE A 394 -19.61 26.91 7.81
C ILE A 394 -20.32 28.19 8.28
N LYS A 395 -21.26 28.07 9.23
CA LYS A 395 -21.97 29.23 9.78
C LYS A 395 -21.02 30.25 10.38
N ALA A 396 -20.04 29.80 11.16
CA ALA A 396 -19.05 30.67 11.78
C ALA A 396 -18.26 31.48 10.75
N LEU A 397 -17.91 30.90 9.60
CA LEU A 397 -17.24 31.62 8.51
C LEU A 397 -18.19 32.55 7.72
N LEU A 398 -19.47 32.17 7.58
CA LEU A 398 -20.47 33.00 6.91
C LEU A 398 -20.79 34.28 7.69
N GLU A 399 -20.72 34.23 9.02
CA GLU A 399 -20.91 35.39 9.91
C GLU A 399 -19.75 36.40 9.83
N GLN A 400 -18.56 35.97 9.40
CA GLN A 400 -17.43 36.86 9.21
C GLN A 400 -17.68 37.80 8.03
N LYS A 401 -17.32 39.07 8.20
CA LYS A 401 -17.28 40.01 7.08
C LYS A 401 -16.04 39.71 6.23
N PRO A 402 -16.14 39.76 4.89
CA PRO A 402 -14.94 39.78 4.05
C PRO A 402 -14.02 40.90 4.52
N SER A 403 -12.71 40.65 4.62
CA SER A 403 -11.77 41.72 4.97
C SER A 403 -11.91 42.86 3.97
N ALA A 404 -12.04 44.10 4.47
CA ALA A 404 -11.92 45.27 3.62
C ALA A 404 -10.49 45.28 3.06
N LEU A 405 -10.36 45.21 1.74
CA LEU A 405 -9.07 45.32 1.05
C LEU A 405 -8.43 46.68 1.30
#